data_AF-A0A329LEU0-F1
#
_entry.id   AF-A0A329LEU0-F1
#
_cell.length_a   1.000
_cell.length_b   1.000
_cell.length_c   1.000
_cell.angle_alpha   90.00
_cell.angle_beta   90.00
_cell.angle_gamma   90.00
#
_symmetry.space_group_name_H-M   'P 1'
#
loop_
_entity.id
_entity.type
_entity.pdbx_description
1 polymer ?
#
loop_
_entity_poly.entity_id
_entity_poly.type
_entity_poly.pdbx_seq_one_letter_code
_entity_poly.pdbx_strand_id
1 'polypeptide(L)'
;MVRKRMVSLLFAFFVLLASGAVAQADGSTETLSEGGTVTPYYQHISFVGASLSIGQWGRAVSSGDVYVSDEHNSTLTIKLQRLNGGIWATVESWSESFSGKAIMLLKR
;
A
#
# COMPACT_ATOMS: atom_id res chain seq x y z
N MET A 1 -32.44 -21.91 -40.07
CA MET A 1 -32.43 -22.48 -38.70
C MET A 1 -31.02 -22.54 -38.08
N VAL A 2 -29.97 -22.85 -38.85
CA VAL A 2 -28.58 -23.02 -38.38
C VAL A 2 -27.94 -21.74 -37.81
N ARG A 3 -28.16 -20.57 -38.44
CA ARG A 3 -27.58 -19.29 -38.01
C ARG A 3 -27.98 -18.86 -36.58
N LYS A 4 -29.22 -19.14 -36.16
CA LYS A 4 -29.71 -18.84 -34.80
C LYS A 4 -29.08 -19.78 -33.76
N ARG A 5 -28.86 -21.05 -34.12
CA ARG A 5 -28.18 -22.04 -33.26
C ARG A 5 -26.70 -21.70 -33.08
N MET A 6 -26.05 -21.22 -34.14
CA MET A 6 -24.64 -20.84 -34.11
C MET A 6 -24.38 -19.60 -33.24
N VAL A 7 -25.26 -18.59 -33.33
CA VAL A 7 -25.19 -17.39 -32.46
C VAL A 7 -25.42 -17.77 -30.99
N SER A 8 -26.37 -18.67 -30.72
CA SER A 8 -26.63 -19.15 -29.35
C SER A 8 -25.44 -19.92 -28.77
N LEU A 9 -24.75 -20.74 -29.57
CA LEU A 9 -23.54 -21.46 -29.15
C LEU A 9 -22.38 -20.51 -28.85
N LEU A 10 -22.20 -19.47 -29.68
CA LEU A 10 -21.16 -18.47 -29.47
C LEU A 10 -21.38 -17.66 -28.19
N PHE A 11 -22.63 -17.32 -27.89
CA PHE A 11 -22.99 -16.61 -26.67
C PHE A 11 -22.76 -17.46 -25.42
N ALA A 12 -23.14 -18.75 -25.47
CA ALA A 12 -22.89 -19.69 -24.39
C ALA A 12 -21.38 -19.88 -24.12
N PHE A 13 -20.56 -19.92 -25.18
CA PHE A 13 -19.10 -20.01 -25.06
C PHE A 13 -18.48 -18.77 -24.41
N PHE A 14 -18.97 -17.57 -24.74
CA PHE A 14 -18.52 -16.33 -24.10
C PHE A 14 -18.90 -16.24 -22.61
N VAL A 15 -20.07 -16.75 -22.22
CA VAL A 15 -20.50 -16.79 -20.81
C VAL A 15 -19.64 -17.75 -19.99
N LEU A 16 -19.25 -18.89 -20.56
CA LEU A 16 -18.33 -19.85 -19.94
C LEU A 16 -16.91 -19.29 -19.75
N LEU A 17 -16.45 -18.41 -20.65
CA LEU A 17 -15.15 -17.74 -20.50
C LEU A 17 -15.18 -16.60 -19.46
N ALA A 18 -16.34 -15.98 -19.24
CA ALA A 18 -16.51 -14.92 -18.25
C ALA A 18 -16.59 -15.43 -16.80
N SER A 19 -16.75 -16.75 -16.58
CA SER A 19 -16.72 -17.35 -15.24
C SER A 19 -15.31 -17.69 -14.73
N GLY A 20 -14.27 -17.05 -15.30
CA GLY A 20 -12.91 -17.14 -14.79
C GLY A 20 -12.88 -16.79 -13.29
N ALA A 21 -12.18 -17.62 -12.51
CA ALA A 21 -12.13 -17.54 -11.06
C ALA A 21 -11.84 -16.11 -10.58
N VAL A 22 -12.62 -15.63 -9.61
CA VAL A 22 -12.29 -14.40 -8.89
C VAL A 22 -10.95 -14.64 -8.18
N ALA A 23 -9.91 -13.94 -8.61
CA ALA A 23 -8.67 -13.88 -7.84
C ALA A 23 -8.98 -13.09 -6.57
N GLN A 24 -9.37 -13.79 -5.50
CA GLN A 24 -9.44 -13.19 -4.19
C GLN A 24 -8.01 -12.91 -3.75
N ALA A 25 -7.70 -11.63 -3.53
CA ALA A 25 -6.51 -11.27 -2.78
C ALA A 25 -6.61 -11.94 -1.42
N ASP A 26 -5.63 -12.77 -1.08
CA ASP A 26 -5.55 -13.40 0.22
C ASP A 26 -5.59 -12.31 1.30
N GLY A 27 -6.62 -12.38 2.15
CA GLY A 27 -6.80 -11.48 3.29
C GLY A 27 -5.85 -11.82 4.44
N SER A 28 -4.95 -12.78 4.25
CA SER A 28 -3.83 -13.03 5.13
C SER A 28 -3.08 -11.71 5.35
N THR A 29 -3.11 -11.22 6.58
CA THR A 29 -2.20 -10.18 7.05
C THR A 29 -0.82 -10.80 7.19
N GLU A 30 -0.25 -11.26 6.07
CA GLU A 30 1.15 -11.63 6.00
C GLU A 30 1.91 -10.36 6.36
N THR A 31 2.51 -10.36 7.54
CA THR A 31 3.49 -9.35 7.92
C THR A 31 4.72 -9.64 7.09
N LEU A 32 4.66 -9.35 5.79
CA LEU A 32 5.80 -9.42 4.89
C LEU A 32 6.80 -8.38 5.40
N SER A 33 7.73 -8.84 6.23
CA SER A 33 8.93 -8.09 6.61
C SER A 33 9.90 -8.02 5.42
N GLU A 34 9.40 -7.74 4.21
CA GLU A 34 10.23 -7.43 3.04
C GLU A 34 10.86 -6.02 3.17
N GLY A 35 10.32 -5.17 4.05
CA GLY A 35 11.00 -3.99 4.56
C GLY A 35 11.88 -4.41 5.74
N GLY A 36 13.19 -4.49 5.55
CA GLY A 36 14.13 -4.92 6.58
C GLY A 36 13.93 -4.25 7.96
N THR A 37 14.39 -4.90 9.02
CA THR A 37 14.24 -4.43 10.40
C THR A 37 14.84 -3.03 10.57
N VAL A 38 13.99 -2.02 10.73
CA VAL A 38 14.43 -0.69 11.14
C VAL A 38 14.86 -0.80 12.61
N THR A 39 16.16 -0.82 12.84
CA THR A 39 16.72 -0.76 14.20
C THR A 39 17.00 0.70 14.53
N PRO A 40 16.20 1.36 15.39
CA PRO A 40 16.47 2.74 15.75
C PRO A 40 17.80 2.85 16.48
N TYR A 41 18.54 3.94 16.23
CA TYR A 41 19.63 4.34 17.10
C TYR A 41 19.02 4.86 18.42
N TYR A 42 19.07 4.02 19.44
CA TYR A 42 18.42 4.20 20.75
C TYR A 42 18.86 5.44 21.56
N GLN A 43 19.78 6.27 21.05
CA GLN A 43 20.22 7.47 21.77
C GLN A 43 19.11 8.52 21.89
N HIS A 44 18.31 8.68 20.83
CA HIS A 44 17.26 9.71 20.79
C HIS A 44 15.93 9.22 20.21
N ILE A 45 15.93 8.09 19.48
CA ILE A 45 14.71 7.51 18.88
C ILE A 45 14.40 6.22 19.62
N SER A 46 13.24 6.17 20.27
CA SER A 46 12.77 4.97 20.99
C SER A 46 11.88 4.08 20.13
N PHE A 47 11.27 4.64 19.08
CA PHE A 47 10.39 3.92 18.18
C PHE A 47 10.36 4.57 16.79
N VAL A 48 10.30 3.74 15.76
CA VAL A 48 10.00 4.15 14.39
C VAL A 48 9.17 3.04 13.73
N GLY A 49 8.09 3.43 13.08
CA GLY A 49 7.18 2.54 12.39
C GLY A 49 6.64 3.17 11.12
N ALA A 50 6.25 2.33 10.17
CA ALA A 50 5.55 2.74 8.96
C ALA A 50 4.49 1.70 8.62
N SER A 51 3.38 2.14 8.05
CA SER A 51 2.34 1.25 7.54
C SER A 51 1.84 1.70 6.18
N LEU A 52 1.36 0.74 5.40
CA LEU A 52 0.71 0.97 4.12
C LEU A 52 -0.52 0.08 4.03
N SER A 53 -1.65 0.69 3.69
CA SER A 53 -2.89 -0.01 3.34
C SER A 53 -3.35 0.47 1.97
N ILE A 54 -3.74 -0.47 1.12
CA ILE A 54 -4.30 -0.18 -0.20
C ILE A 54 -5.75 -0.69 -0.19
N GLY A 55 -6.69 0.25 -0.23
CA GLY A 55 -8.11 -0.04 -0.23
C GLY A 55 -8.62 -0.49 -1.60
N GLN A 56 -9.90 -0.85 -1.65
CA GLN A 56 -10.59 -1.06 -2.92
C GLN A 56 -10.44 0.18 -3.81
N TRP A 57 -10.23 -0.07 -5.10
CA TRP A 57 -10.01 0.94 -6.15
C TRP A 57 -8.64 1.63 -6.10
N GLY A 58 -7.67 1.08 -5.35
CA GLY A 58 -6.28 1.51 -5.40
C GLY A 58 -5.98 2.77 -4.58
N ARG A 59 -6.87 3.14 -3.66
CA ARG A 59 -6.64 4.24 -2.72
C ARG A 59 -5.59 3.81 -1.70
N ALA A 60 -4.52 4.58 -1.57
CA ALA A 60 -3.43 4.29 -0.65
C ALA A 60 -3.56 5.14 0.62
N VAL A 61 -3.45 4.49 1.78
CA VAL A 61 -3.29 5.14 3.07
C VAL A 61 -1.96 4.71 3.63
N SER A 62 -1.05 5.66 3.82
CA SER A 62 0.26 5.44 4.42
C SER A 62 0.32 6.13 5.78
N SER A 63 0.96 5.50 6.76
CA SER A 63 1.30 6.13 8.03
C SER A 63 2.77 5.99 8.35
N GLY A 64 3.25 6.91 9.18
CA GLY A 64 4.58 6.88 9.76
C GLY A 64 4.50 7.43 11.17
N ASP A 65 5.23 6.78 12.06
CA ASP A 65 5.15 6.98 13.49
C ASP A 65 6.58 7.01 14.03
N VAL A 66 6.93 8.03 14.80
CA VAL A 66 8.27 8.15 15.37
C VAL A 66 8.22 8.80 16.74
N TYR A 67 8.89 8.17 17.71
CA TYR A 67 9.01 8.67 19.08
C TYR A 67 10.46 9.05 19.32
N VAL A 68 10.67 10.32 19.62
CA VAL A 68 11.95 10.95 19.87
C VAL A 68 11.93 11.52 21.29
N SER A 69 13.10 11.71 21.91
CA SER A 69 13.19 12.47 23.17
C SER A 69 12.68 13.91 22.96
N ASP A 70 11.96 14.44 23.96
CA ASP A 70 11.35 15.78 23.92
C ASP A 70 12.38 16.92 23.77
N GLU A 71 13.67 16.64 24.04
CA GLU A 71 14.75 17.61 23.98
C GLU A 71 15.25 17.87 22.54
N HIS A 72 14.72 17.14 21.55
CA HIS A 72 15.19 17.20 20.17
C HIS A 72 14.07 17.62 19.20
N ASN A 73 14.38 18.60 18.36
CA ASN A 73 13.58 18.89 17.17
C ASN A 73 13.91 17.87 16.08
N SER A 74 12.88 17.22 15.55
CA SER A 74 12.99 16.20 14.51
C SER A 74 12.09 16.53 13.35
N THR A 75 12.38 15.94 12.19
CA THR A 75 11.54 16.04 11.01
C THR A 75 11.17 14.64 10.55
N LEU A 76 9.87 14.36 10.45
CA LEU A 76 9.35 13.12 9.89
C LEU A 76 8.99 13.37 8.43
N THR A 77 9.55 12.59 7.51
CA THR A 77 9.19 12.61 6.09
C THR A 77 8.61 11.26 5.68
N ILE A 78 7.38 11.27 5.17
CA ILE A 78 6.73 10.08 4.59
C ILE A 78 6.68 10.25 3.08
N LYS A 79 7.14 9.24 2.35
CA LYS A 79 7.10 9.19 0.88
C LYS A 79 6.27 8.00 0.44
N LEU A 80 5.16 8.27 -0.25
CA LEU A 80 4.39 7.23 -0.93
C LEU A 80 5.06 6.93 -2.27
N GLN A 81 5.49 5.68 -2.45
CA GLN A 81 6.13 5.22 -3.67
C GLN A 81 5.23 4.26 -4.43
N ARG A 82 5.27 4.33 -5.76
CA ARG A 82 4.57 3.40 -6.65
C ARG A 82 5.56 2.83 -7.66
N LEU A 83 5.54 1.51 -7.82
CA LEU A 83 6.27 0.82 -8.86
C LEU A 83 5.56 1.03 -10.21
N ASN A 84 6.24 1.60 -11.19
CA ASN A 84 5.75 1.74 -12.56
C ASN A 84 6.80 1.19 -13.51
N GLY A 85 6.47 0.14 -14.28
CA GLY A 85 7.38 -0.42 -15.28
C GLY A 85 8.73 -0.88 -14.70
N GLY A 86 8.75 -1.38 -13.47
CA GLY A 86 9.97 -1.84 -12.79
C GLY A 86 10.76 -0.75 -12.04
N ILE A 87 10.33 0.52 -12.09
CA ILE A 87 10.99 1.63 -11.40
C ILE A 87 10.09 2.17 -10.29
N TRP A 88 10.63 2.28 -9.08
CA TRP A 88 9.95 2.94 -7.96
C TRP A 88 10.00 4.46 -8.14
N ALA A 89 8.84 5.10 -8.11
CA ALA A 89 8.73 6.56 -8.18
C ALA A 89 7.96 7.08 -6.96
N THR A 90 8.43 8.19 -6.38
CA THR A 90 7.68 8.90 -5.34
C THR A 90 6.49 9.60 -5.98
N VAL A 91 5.29 9.28 -5.51
CA VAL A 91 4.04 9.86 -6.03
C VAL A 91 3.54 10.97 -5.12
N GLU A 92 3.86 10.89 -3.84
CA GLU A 92 3.54 11.92 -2.86
C GLU A 92 4.58 11.90 -1.73
N SER A 93 4.88 13.07 -1.18
CA SER A 93 5.81 13.24 -0.08
C SER A 93 5.27 14.31 0.84
N TRP A 94 5.30 14.04 2.14
CA TRP A 94 4.95 15.03 3.13
C TRP A 94 5.96 15.02 4.26
N SER A 95 6.19 16.18 4.84
CA SER A 95 7.18 16.36 5.89
C SER A 95 6.66 17.31 6.94
N GLU A 96 6.92 16.98 8.20
CA GLU A 96 6.53 17.81 9.34
C GLU A 96 7.61 17.77 10.41
N SER A 97 7.82 18.91 11.08
CA SER A 97 8.76 19.04 12.19
C SER A 97 8.03 18.96 13.52
N PHE A 98 8.62 18.27 14.49
CA PHE A 98 8.01 17.99 15.79
C PHE A 98 9.08 17.80 16.86
N SER A 99 8.67 17.81 18.12
CA SER A 99 9.46 17.36 19.27
C SER A 99 8.67 16.27 20.01
N GLY A 100 9.37 15.33 20.65
CA GLY A 100 8.73 14.21 21.32
C GLY A 100 8.14 13.20 20.32
N LYS A 101 6.82 13.17 20.17
CA LYS A 101 6.09 12.16 19.38
C LYS A 101 5.42 12.76 18.15
N ALA A 102 5.60 12.11 17.01
CA ALA A 102 4.84 12.38 15.79
C ALA A 102 4.14 11.12 15.26
N ILE A 103 2.92 11.34 14.76
CA ILE A 103 2.13 10.39 13.98
C ILE A 103 1.67 11.17 12.76
N MET A 104 1.91 10.63 11.58
CA MET A 104 1.58 11.31 10.34
C MET A 104 0.88 10.37 9.37
N LEU A 105 -0.15 10.90 8.71
CA LEU A 105 -1.04 10.16 7.81
C LEU A 105 -1.04 10.80 6.42
N LEU A 106 -0.83 9.99 5.40
CA LEU A 106 -0.92 10.37 3.99
C LEU A 106 -2.04 9.55 3.33
N LYS A 107 -3.01 10.24 2.73
CA LYS A 107 -4.18 9.62 2.09
C LYS A 107 -4.26 10.07 0.63
N ARG A 108 -4.31 9.12 -0.29
CA ARG A 108 -4.37 9.38 -1.73
C ARG A 108 -5.33 8.45 -2.45
#